data_AF-A0A2P5MYZ6-F1
#
_entry.id   AF-A0A2P5MYZ6-F1
#
_cell.length_a   1.000
_cell.length_b   1.000
_cell.length_c   1.000
_cell.angle_alpha   90.00
_cell.angle_beta   90.00
_cell.angle_gamma   90.00
#
_symmetry.space_group_name_H-M   'P 1'
#
loop_
_entity.id
_entity.type
_entity.pdbx_description
1 polymer ?
#
loop_
_entity_poly.entity_id
_entity_poly.type
_entity_poly.pdbx_seq_one_letter_code
_entity_poly.pdbx_strand_id
1 'polypeptide(L)'
;MVTKIILYAVLATASLAMLLLLTGFGCLNWGLAGLTALIYDLAGKLMLSAFSLLLLLGCSLLLQSIHRELAGYWRRDASALRRVLVLQMRHDNSCQRLQQKKKQLRYWQELKRHRLLAANNRKHSRDLYKALSAELRPAMAADRYKAFQKQLKHYRKQANPEAMLVLREQAICQSSSAG
;
A
#
# COMPACT_ATOMS: atom_id res chain seq x y z
N MET A 1 -13.43 7.37 -45.90
CA MET A 1 -14.00 8.34 -46.85
C MET A 1 -14.59 9.56 -46.14
N VAL A 2 -15.46 9.37 -45.14
CA VAL A 2 -16.14 10.47 -44.41
C VAL A 2 -15.19 11.53 -43.83
N THR A 3 -14.06 11.13 -43.22
CA THR A 3 -13.08 12.08 -42.66
C THR A 3 -12.41 12.97 -43.71
N LYS A 4 -12.19 12.45 -44.92
CA LYS A 4 -11.62 13.23 -46.03
C LYS A 4 -12.61 14.29 -46.52
N ILE A 5 -13.89 13.92 -46.64
CA ILE A 5 -14.95 14.83 -47.09
C ILE A 5 -15.11 16.00 -46.11
N ILE A 6 -15.14 15.73 -44.80
CA ILE A 6 -15.25 16.77 -43.78
C ILE A 6 -14.03 17.70 -43.79
N LEU A 7 -12.82 17.15 -43.99
CA LEU A 7 -11.60 17.95 -44.07
C LEU A 7 -11.61 18.90 -45.27
N TYR A 8 -12.03 18.42 -46.45
CA TYR A 8 -12.16 19.28 -47.64
C TYR A 8 -13.25 20.35 -47.45
N ALA A 9 -14.36 20.02 -46.78
CA ALA A 9 -15.41 20.98 -46.46
C ALA A 9 -14.92 22.09 -45.52
N VAL A 10 -14.17 21.74 -44.46
CA VAL A 10 -13.53 22.71 -43.57
C VAL A 10 -12.57 23.61 -44.34
N LEU A 11 -11.72 23.03 -45.20
CA LEU A 11 -10.74 23.79 -45.97
C LEU A 11 -11.41 24.76 -46.96
N ALA A 12 -12.48 24.32 -47.63
CA ALA A 12 -13.24 25.15 -48.57
C ALA A 12 -14.01 26.28 -47.87
N THR A 13 -14.60 26.02 -46.71
CA THR A 13 -15.29 27.06 -45.92
C THR A 13 -14.32 28.09 -45.36
N ALA A 14 -13.13 27.66 -44.91
CA ALA A 14 -12.08 28.56 -44.43
C ALA A 14 -11.49 29.44 -45.54
N SER A 15 -11.24 28.88 -46.73
CA SER A 15 -10.74 29.66 -47.87
C SER A 15 -11.77 30.67 -48.36
N LEU A 16 -13.06 30.30 -48.38
CA LEU A 16 -14.15 31.21 -48.71
C LEU A 16 -14.28 32.35 -47.69
N ALA A 17 -14.16 32.05 -46.40
CA ALA A 17 -14.18 33.07 -45.35
C ALA A 17 -13.01 34.06 -45.49
N MET A 18 -11.81 33.57 -45.83
CA MET A 18 -10.64 34.40 -46.05
C MET A 18 -10.80 35.34 -47.25
N LEU A 19 -11.37 34.83 -48.36
CA LEU A 19 -11.71 35.65 -49.53
C LEU A 19 -12.73 36.74 -49.17
N LEU A 20 -13.76 36.41 -48.39
CA LEU A 20 -14.75 37.39 -47.93
C LEU A 20 -14.11 38.48 -47.08
N LEU A 21 -13.20 38.14 -46.16
CA LEU A 21 -12.47 39.12 -45.36
C LEU A 21 -11.61 40.05 -46.25
N LEU A 22 -10.91 39.51 -47.25
CA LEU A 22 -10.13 40.29 -48.21
C LEU A 22 -11.02 41.25 -49.02
N THR A 23 -12.19 40.78 -49.47
CA THR A 23 -13.15 41.63 -50.18
C THR A 23 -13.76 42.71 -49.29
N GLY A 24 -14.05 42.39 -48.02
CA GLY A 24 -14.53 43.34 -47.02
C GLY A 24 -13.51 44.43 -46.73
N PHE A 25 -12.22 44.10 -46.69
CA PHE A 25 -11.14 45.07 -46.56
C PHE A 25 -11.03 46.00 -47.78
N GLY A 26 -11.17 45.47 -49.00
CA GLY A 26 -11.21 46.27 -50.23
C GLY A 26 -12.39 47.26 -50.24
N CYS A 27 -13.59 46.82 -49.85
CA CYS A 27 -14.76 47.69 -49.76
C CYS A 27 -14.61 48.80 -48.70
N LEU A 28 -13.86 48.55 -47.62
CA LEU A 28 -13.60 49.53 -46.57
C LEU A 28 -12.70 50.67 -47.07
N ASN A 29 -11.70 50.36 -47.89
CA ASN A 29 -10.83 51.36 -48.51
C ASN A 29 -11.57 52.26 -49.51
N TRP A 30 -12.69 51.80 -50.07
CA TRP A 30 -13.56 52.60 -50.95
C TRP A 30 -14.69 53.36 -50.22
N GLY A 31 -14.74 53.31 -48.89
CA GLY A 31 -15.71 54.08 -48.09
C GLY A 31 -17.14 53.53 -48.09
N LEU A 32 -17.38 52.31 -48.57
CA LEU A 32 -18.69 51.66 -48.55
C LEU A 32 -18.97 50.96 -47.21
N ALA A 33 -19.10 51.75 -46.14
CA ALA A 33 -19.23 51.26 -44.76
C ALA A 33 -20.44 50.33 -44.52
N GLY A 34 -21.53 50.45 -45.29
CA GLY A 34 -22.70 49.57 -45.14
C GLY A 34 -22.46 48.15 -45.66
N LEU A 35 -21.76 48.00 -46.78
CA LEU A 35 -21.45 46.71 -47.39
C LEU A 35 -20.38 45.94 -46.63
N THR A 36 -19.41 46.65 -46.04
CA THR A 36 -18.36 46.03 -45.23
C THR A 36 -18.94 45.34 -44.01
N ALA A 37 -19.88 45.96 -43.30
CA ALA A 37 -20.52 45.38 -42.13
C ALA A 37 -21.20 44.03 -42.44
N LEU A 38 -21.91 43.94 -43.57
CA LEU A 38 -22.56 42.70 -44.01
C LEU A 38 -21.55 41.61 -44.40
N ILE A 39 -20.47 41.99 -45.10
CA ILE A 39 -19.43 41.05 -45.52
C ILE A 39 -18.69 40.49 -44.29
N TYR A 40 -18.36 41.34 -43.31
CA TYR A 40 -17.70 40.90 -42.09
C TYR A 40 -18.61 40.03 -41.21
N ASP A 41 -19.91 40.33 -41.10
CA ASP A 41 -20.86 39.46 -40.38
C ASP A 41 -20.97 38.08 -41.03
N LEU A 42 -21.06 38.04 -42.37
CA LEU A 42 -21.09 36.78 -43.13
C LEU A 42 -19.79 35.98 -42.96
N ALA A 43 -18.64 36.65 -43.05
CA ALA A 43 -17.33 36.04 -42.86
C ALA A 43 -17.18 35.47 -41.43
N GLY A 44 -17.66 36.20 -40.42
CA GLY A 44 -17.67 35.75 -39.03
C GLY A 44 -18.49 34.47 -38.83
N LYS A 45 -19.71 34.42 -39.39
CA LYS A 45 -20.56 33.22 -39.36
C LYS A 45 -19.91 32.03 -40.06
N LEU A 46 -19.25 32.26 -41.19
CA LEU A 46 -18.51 31.21 -41.91
C LEU A 46 -17.31 30.69 -41.11
N MET A 47 -16.53 31.57 -40.47
CA MET A 47 -15.44 31.15 -39.59
C MET A 47 -15.96 30.31 -38.40
N LEU A 48 -17.05 30.74 -37.76
CA LEU A 48 -17.68 30.00 -36.67
C LEU A 48 -18.15 28.61 -37.13
N SER A 49 -18.70 28.51 -38.34
CA SER A 49 -19.12 27.25 -38.94
C SER A 49 -17.94 26.32 -39.20
N ALA A 50 -16.81 26.86 -39.72
CA ALA A 50 -15.60 26.08 -39.98
C ALA A 50 -14.99 25.55 -38.68
N PHE A 51 -14.98 26.37 -37.63
CA PHE A 51 -14.52 25.95 -36.30
C PHE A 51 -15.41 24.86 -35.70
N SER A 52 -16.74 24.98 -35.84
CA SER A 52 -17.69 23.97 -35.37
C SER A 52 -17.49 22.63 -36.08
N LEU A 53 -17.28 22.64 -37.39
CA LEU A 53 -16.96 21.44 -38.17
C LEU A 53 -15.63 20.81 -37.76
N LEU A 54 -14.61 21.62 -37.49
CA LEU A 54 -13.32 21.14 -36.99
C LEU A 54 -13.47 20.44 -35.64
N LEU A 55 -14.27 21.03 -34.74
CA LEU A 55 -14.52 20.47 -33.41
C LEU A 55 -15.27 19.14 -33.50
N LEU A 56 -16.31 19.06 -34.34
CA LEU A 56 -17.03 17.82 -34.61
C LEU A 56 -16.12 16.74 -35.20
N LEU A 57 -15.23 17.10 -36.12
CA LEU A 57 -14.22 16.17 -36.65
C LEU A 57 -13.32 15.64 -35.53
N GLY A 58 -12.77 16.52 -34.71
CA GLY A 58 -11.93 16.16 -33.57
C GLY A 58 -12.64 15.20 -32.61
N CYS A 59 -13.87 15.51 -32.20
CA CYS A 59 -14.68 14.64 -31.35
C CYS A 59 -14.95 13.27 -31.98
N SER A 60 -15.27 13.23 -33.28
CA SER A 60 -15.54 11.97 -33.99
C SER A 60 -14.33 11.04 -34.03
N LEU A 61 -13.12 11.59 -34.21
CA LEU A 61 -11.88 10.83 -34.21
C LEU A 61 -11.55 10.26 -32.83
N LEU A 62 -11.75 11.05 -31.77
CA LEU A 62 -11.58 10.59 -30.39
C LEU A 62 -12.55 9.45 -30.07
N LEU A 63 -13.83 9.63 -30.37
CA LEU A 63 -14.85 8.59 -30.21
C LEU A 63 -14.50 7.32 -30.99
N GLN A 64 -14.03 7.45 -32.22
CA GLN A 64 -13.61 6.31 -33.03
C GLN A 64 -12.39 5.59 -32.43
N SER A 65 -11.42 6.33 -31.89
CA SER A 65 -10.25 5.75 -31.22
C SER A 65 -10.66 4.96 -29.98
N ILE A 66 -11.47 5.58 -29.12
CA ILE A 66 -12.03 4.95 -27.91
C ILE A 66 -12.80 3.69 -28.29
N HIS A 67 -13.70 3.78 -29.29
CA HIS A 67 -14.47 2.64 -29.74
C HIS A 67 -13.60 1.51 -30.28
N ARG A 68 -12.50 1.81 -31.00
CA ARG A 68 -11.56 0.79 -31.48
C ARG A 68 -10.86 0.08 -30.33
N GLU A 69 -10.43 0.81 -29.32
CA GLU A 69 -9.81 0.22 -28.12
C GLU A 69 -10.79 -0.63 -27.33
N LEU A 70 -12.02 -0.15 -27.12
CA LEU A 70 -13.08 -0.92 -26.48
C LEU A 70 -13.45 -2.17 -27.28
N ALA A 71 -13.56 -2.08 -28.60
CA ALA A 71 -13.81 -3.22 -29.46
C ALA A 71 -12.64 -4.22 -29.45
N GLY A 72 -11.40 -3.74 -29.39
CA GLY A 72 -10.21 -4.57 -29.20
C GLY A 72 -10.21 -5.25 -27.83
N TYR A 73 -10.59 -4.53 -26.78
CA TYR A 73 -10.76 -5.06 -25.43
C TYR A 73 -11.85 -6.14 -25.38
N TRP A 74 -12.90 -6.05 -26.19
CA TRP A 74 -13.97 -7.06 -26.22
C TRP A 74 -13.71 -8.26 -27.13
N ARG A 75 -12.60 -8.27 -27.89
CA ARG A 75 -12.22 -9.44 -28.69
C ARG A 75 -11.88 -10.62 -27.77
N ARG A 76 -12.22 -11.83 -28.25
CA ARG A 76 -12.17 -13.11 -27.49
C ARG A 76 -10.81 -13.36 -26.81
N ASP A 77 -9.70 -12.90 -27.37
CA ASP A 77 -8.36 -13.07 -26.80
C ASP A 77 -8.19 -12.33 -25.46
N ALA A 78 -8.81 -11.17 -25.30
CA ALA A 78 -8.81 -10.43 -24.05
C ALA A 78 -9.65 -11.13 -22.97
N SER A 79 -10.66 -11.92 -23.35
CA SER A 79 -11.46 -12.69 -22.40
C SER A 79 -10.69 -13.86 -21.80
N ALA A 80 -9.85 -14.53 -22.60
CA ALA A 80 -8.97 -15.60 -22.14
C ALA A 80 -7.91 -15.05 -21.18
N LEU A 81 -7.26 -13.94 -21.55
CA LEU A 81 -6.30 -13.24 -20.68
C LEU A 81 -6.92 -12.80 -19.35
N ARG A 82 -8.15 -12.28 -19.35
CA ARG A 82 -8.84 -11.94 -18.10
C ARG A 82 -9.12 -13.15 -17.23
N ARG A 83 -9.51 -14.29 -17.81
CA ARG A 83 -9.72 -15.53 -17.04
C ARG A 83 -8.42 -15.99 -16.40
N VAL A 84 -7.31 -15.96 -17.13
CA VAL A 84 -5.98 -16.29 -16.59
C VAL A 84 -5.59 -15.33 -15.46
N LEU A 85 -5.75 -14.02 -15.66
CA LEU A 85 -5.45 -13.01 -14.63
C LEU A 85 -6.30 -13.22 -13.37
N VAL A 86 -7.60 -13.49 -13.52
CA VAL A 86 -8.49 -13.76 -12.38
C VAL A 86 -8.07 -15.03 -11.65
N LEU A 87 -7.69 -16.09 -12.37
CA LEU A 87 -7.18 -17.32 -11.77
C LEU A 87 -5.87 -17.08 -11.02
N GLN A 88 -4.95 -16.32 -11.59
CA GLN A 88 -3.68 -15.96 -10.96
C GLN A 88 -3.92 -15.14 -9.68
N MET A 89 -4.77 -14.11 -9.74
CA MET A 89 -5.14 -13.33 -8.56
C MET A 89 -5.80 -14.19 -7.47
N ARG A 90 -6.66 -15.15 -7.85
CA ARG A 90 -7.26 -16.08 -6.88
C ARG A 90 -6.22 -17.01 -6.26
N HIS A 91 -5.26 -17.49 -7.05
CA HIS A 91 -4.17 -18.33 -6.57
C HIS A 91 -3.29 -17.57 -5.56
N ASP A 92 -2.86 -16.36 -5.92
CA ASP A 92 -2.02 -15.52 -5.08
C ASP A 92 -2.71 -15.16 -3.76
N ASN A 93 -4.00 -14.77 -3.82
CA ASN A 93 -4.79 -14.50 -2.63
C ASN A 93 -4.92 -15.73 -1.72
N SER A 94 -5.07 -16.93 -2.29
CA SER A 94 -5.17 -18.17 -1.53
C SER A 94 -3.83 -18.51 -0.87
N CYS A 95 -2.72 -18.32 -1.58
CA CYS A 95 -1.37 -18.52 -1.06
C CYS A 95 -1.06 -17.56 0.09
N GLN A 96 -1.37 -16.26 -0.07
CA GLN A 96 -1.20 -15.26 0.98
C GLN A 96 -2.01 -15.60 2.24
N ARG A 97 -3.29 -15.98 2.08
CA ARG A 97 -4.13 -16.43 3.20
C ARG A 97 -3.54 -17.64 3.91
N LEU A 98 -3.04 -18.62 3.17
CA LEU A 98 -2.40 -19.80 3.75
C LEU A 98 -1.13 -19.43 4.54
N GLN A 99 -0.30 -18.54 3.99
CA GLN A 99 0.91 -18.05 4.66
C GLN A 99 0.57 -17.30 5.95
N GLN A 100 -0.45 -16.43 5.93
CA GLN A 100 -0.92 -15.72 7.12
C GLN A 100 -1.44 -16.68 8.19
N LYS A 101 -2.24 -17.68 7.82
CA LYS A 101 -2.69 -18.74 8.74
C LYS A 101 -1.52 -19.50 9.36
N LYS A 102 -0.50 -19.86 8.56
CA LYS A 102 0.72 -20.51 9.06
C LYS A 102 1.47 -19.64 10.06
N LYS A 103 1.61 -18.34 9.77
CA LYS A 103 2.25 -17.37 10.69
C LYS A 103 1.49 -17.26 12.00
N GLN A 104 0.16 -17.14 11.94
CA GLN A 104 -0.69 -17.12 13.13
C GLN A 104 -0.53 -18.38 13.96
N LEU A 105 -0.58 -19.57 13.33
CA LEU A 105 -0.40 -20.84 14.03
C LEU A 105 0.94 -20.91 14.77
N ARG A 106 2.03 -20.51 14.10
CA ARG A 106 3.37 -20.47 14.72
C ARG A 106 3.41 -19.52 15.92
N TYR A 107 2.86 -18.32 15.77
CA TYR A 107 2.79 -17.36 16.86
C TYR A 107 2.03 -17.91 18.08
N TRP A 108 0.89 -18.56 17.85
CA TRP A 108 0.13 -19.22 18.92
C TRP A 108 0.92 -20.34 19.60
N GLN A 109 1.63 -21.14 18.83
CA GLN A 109 2.49 -22.21 19.36
C GLN A 109 3.65 -21.66 20.20
N GLU A 110 4.32 -20.61 19.72
CA GLU A 110 5.40 -19.92 20.43
C GLU A 110 4.88 -19.30 21.73
N LEU A 111 3.74 -18.61 21.70
CA LEU A 111 3.13 -18.03 22.89
C LEU A 111 2.79 -19.11 23.93
N LYS A 112 2.21 -20.24 23.48
CA LYS A 112 1.91 -21.37 24.36
C LYS A 112 3.20 -21.96 24.94
N ARG A 113 4.25 -22.12 24.14
CA ARG A 113 5.56 -22.58 24.59
C ARG A 113 6.16 -21.64 25.63
N HIS A 114 6.14 -20.32 25.40
CA HIS A 114 6.63 -19.34 26.37
C HIS A 114 5.86 -19.38 27.69
N ARG A 115 4.53 -19.51 27.65
CA ARG A 115 3.71 -19.65 28.86
C ARG A 115 4.06 -20.91 29.63
N LEU A 116 4.23 -22.05 28.94
CA LEU A 116 4.62 -23.32 29.56
C LEU A 116 6.02 -23.23 30.17
N LEU A 117 6.98 -22.64 29.45
CA LEU A 117 8.33 -22.43 29.96
C LEU A 117 8.34 -21.51 31.19
N ALA A 118 7.60 -20.40 31.16
CA ALA A 118 7.49 -19.50 32.31
C ALA A 118 6.85 -20.19 33.53
N ALA A 119 5.81 -21.01 33.33
CA ALA A 119 5.21 -21.80 34.39
C ALA A 119 6.18 -22.83 34.97
N ASN A 120 6.94 -23.50 34.10
CA ASN A 120 7.96 -24.48 34.52
C ASN A 120 9.10 -23.82 35.30
N ASN A 121 9.64 -22.69 34.82
CA ASN A 121 10.70 -21.93 35.50
C ASN A 121 10.22 -21.41 36.87
N ARG A 122 8.95 -21.00 36.99
CA ARG A 122 8.34 -20.63 38.27
C ARG A 122 8.22 -21.82 39.22
N LYS A 123 7.90 -23.01 38.72
CA LYS A 123 7.85 -24.23 39.52
C LYS A 123 9.26 -24.59 40.00
N HIS A 124 10.22 -24.67 39.08
CA HIS A 124 11.60 -25.01 39.36
C HIS A 124 12.26 -24.03 40.35
N SER A 125 12.05 -22.72 40.20
CA SER A 125 12.59 -21.73 41.15
C SER A 125 11.95 -21.81 42.55
N ARG A 126 10.68 -22.24 42.66
CA ARG A 126 10.05 -22.52 43.97
C ARG A 126 10.64 -23.75 44.62
N ASP A 127 10.86 -24.81 43.85
CA ASP A 127 11.41 -26.07 44.35
C ASP A 127 12.89 -25.89 44.75
N LEU A 128 13.69 -25.19 43.93
CA LEU A 128 15.07 -24.79 44.28
C LEU A 128 15.12 -23.92 45.53
N TYR A 129 14.24 -22.91 45.65
CA TYR A 129 14.18 -22.08 46.86
C TYR A 129 13.91 -22.92 48.11
N LYS A 130 12.98 -23.89 48.03
CA LYS A 130 12.67 -24.79 49.15
C LYS A 130 13.89 -25.63 49.53
N ALA A 131 14.54 -26.27 48.55
CA ALA A 131 15.73 -27.09 48.76
C ALA A 131 16.87 -26.27 49.41
N LEU A 132 17.21 -25.11 48.82
CA LEU A 132 18.23 -24.20 49.34
C LEU A 132 17.90 -23.69 50.74
N SER A 133 16.64 -23.34 50.99
CA SER A 133 16.21 -22.87 52.31
C SER A 133 16.32 -23.95 53.39
N ALA A 134 16.12 -25.22 53.02
CA ALA A 134 16.26 -26.35 53.93
C ALA A 134 17.75 -26.67 54.19
N GLU A 135 18.60 -26.63 53.16
CA GLU A 135 20.05 -26.84 53.28
C GLU A 135 20.76 -25.74 54.08
N LEU A 136 20.46 -24.46 53.83
CA LEU A 136 21.19 -23.33 54.40
C LEU A 136 20.73 -22.93 55.81
N ARG A 137 19.50 -23.28 56.21
CA ARG A 137 18.94 -22.94 57.53
C ARG A 137 19.74 -23.52 58.70
N PRO A 138 20.22 -24.77 58.68
CA PRO A 138 21.08 -25.31 59.74
C PRO A 138 22.55 -24.88 59.63
N ALA A 139 23.02 -24.44 58.45
CA ALA A 139 24.45 -24.21 58.19
C ALA A 139 24.94 -22.77 58.49
N MET A 140 24.04 -21.81 58.76
CA MET A 140 24.40 -20.39 58.92
C MET A 140 23.81 -19.75 60.17
N ALA A 141 24.53 -18.75 60.71
CA ALA A 141 24.05 -17.88 61.77
C ALA A 141 22.77 -17.13 61.35
N ALA A 142 21.83 -16.95 62.29
CA ALA A 142 20.47 -16.48 62.03
C ALA A 142 20.40 -15.10 61.31
N ASP A 143 21.33 -14.20 61.60
CA ASP A 143 21.34 -12.85 61.01
C ASP A 143 21.86 -12.86 59.56
N ARG A 144 22.90 -13.65 59.28
CA ARG A 144 23.41 -13.85 57.90
C ARG A 144 22.36 -14.55 57.04
N TYR A 145 21.66 -15.53 57.61
CA TYR A 145 20.56 -16.22 56.93
C TYR A 145 19.43 -15.28 56.53
N LYS A 146 19.02 -14.32 57.39
CA LYS A 146 17.97 -13.33 57.05
C LYS A 146 18.34 -12.45 55.85
N ALA A 147 19.59 -12.00 55.76
CA ALA A 147 20.07 -11.22 54.62
C ALA A 147 20.03 -12.04 53.33
N PHE A 148 20.52 -13.28 53.38
CA PHE A 148 20.54 -14.20 52.26
C PHE A 148 19.14 -14.61 51.79
N GLN A 149 18.20 -14.78 52.72
CA GLN A 149 16.81 -15.08 52.44
C GLN A 149 16.11 -13.96 51.66
N LYS A 150 16.47 -12.69 51.92
CA LYS A 150 15.93 -11.54 51.16
C LYS A 150 16.37 -11.60 49.69
N GLN A 151 17.65 -11.91 49.43
CA GLN A 151 18.18 -12.07 48.08
C GLN A 151 17.55 -13.27 47.35
N LEU A 152 17.45 -14.43 48.02
CA LEU A 152 16.75 -15.60 47.46
C LEU A 152 15.28 -15.31 47.13
N LYS A 153 14.56 -14.57 47.98
CA LYS A 153 13.19 -14.14 47.68
C LYS A 153 13.10 -13.23 46.46
N HIS A 154 14.10 -12.37 46.25
CA HIS A 154 14.18 -11.50 45.08
C HIS A 154 14.34 -12.31 43.78
N TYR A 155 15.32 -13.21 43.73
CA TYR A 155 15.53 -14.08 42.56
C TYR A 155 14.37 -15.04 42.31
N ARG A 156 13.65 -15.47 43.36
CA ARG A 156 12.41 -16.27 43.23
C ARG A 156 11.29 -15.50 42.54
N LYS A 157 11.14 -14.20 42.84
CA LYS A 157 10.15 -13.35 42.16
C LYS A 157 10.49 -13.18 40.68
N GLN A 158 11.78 -13.13 40.34
CA GLN A 158 12.27 -13.05 38.96
C GLN A 158 12.25 -14.39 38.22
N ALA A 159 11.97 -15.51 38.91
CA ALA A 159 12.00 -16.87 38.36
C ALA A 159 13.31 -17.21 37.64
N ASN A 160 14.44 -16.70 38.16
CA ASN A 160 15.78 -16.94 37.62
C ASN A 160 16.50 -18.02 38.47
N PRO A 161 16.50 -19.30 38.04
CA PRO A 161 17.12 -20.39 38.80
C PRO A 161 18.66 -20.31 38.78
N GLU A 162 19.26 -19.81 37.69
CA GLU A 162 20.71 -19.71 37.54
C GLU A 162 21.30 -18.74 38.57
N ALA A 163 20.67 -17.58 38.76
CA ALA A 163 21.09 -16.61 39.77
C ALA A 163 20.99 -17.18 41.21
N MET A 164 20.05 -18.09 41.48
CA MET A 164 19.97 -18.76 42.78
C MET A 164 21.11 -19.75 43.02
N LEU A 165 21.56 -20.44 41.96
CA LEU A 165 22.67 -21.39 42.04
C LEU A 165 23.99 -20.66 42.26
N VAL A 166 24.23 -19.56 41.54
CA VAL A 166 25.41 -18.70 41.76
C VAL A 166 25.44 -18.17 43.20
N LEU A 167 24.28 -17.76 43.72
CA LEU A 167 24.17 -17.30 45.11
C LEU A 167 24.56 -18.43 46.09
N ARG A 168 24.09 -19.66 45.86
CA ARG A 168 24.44 -20.84 46.67
C ARG A 168 25.96 -21.06 46.69
N GLU A 169 26.61 -21.03 45.54
CA GLU A 169 28.06 -21.20 45.43
C GLU A 169 28.81 -20.13 46.24
N GLN A 170 28.37 -18.87 46.17
CA GLN A 170 28.94 -17.79 46.99
C GLN A 170 28.77 -18.03 48.49
N ALA A 171 27.61 -18.51 48.95
CA ALA A 171 27.39 -18.85 50.35
C ALA A 171 28.29 -19.99 50.82
N ILE A 172 28.49 -21.01 49.99
CA ILE A 172 29.37 -22.15 50.31
C ILE A 172 30.82 -21.66 50.42
N CYS A 173 31.32 -20.88 49.45
CA CYS A 173 32.67 -20.32 49.48
C CYS A 173 32.92 -19.43 50.72
N GLN A 174 31.95 -18.59 51.09
CA GLN A 174 32.06 -17.72 52.28
C GLN A 174 32.00 -18.51 53.60
N SER A 175 31.28 -19.64 53.63
CA SER A 175 31.28 -20.53 54.79
C SER A 175 32.59 -21.31 54.94
N SER A 176 33.26 -21.61 53.83
CA SER A 176 34.56 -22.29 53.80
C SER A 176 35.73 -21.39 54.20
N SER A 177 35.61 -20.07 54.08
CA SER A 177 36.66 -19.10 54.48
C SER A 177 36.53 -18.60 55.92
N ALA A 178 35.47 -19.02 56.63
CA ALA A 178 35.15 -18.57 57.98
C ALA A 178 35.29 -19.69 59.05
N GLY A 179 35.75 -20.87 58.65
CA GLY A 179 36.24 -21.93 59.53
C GLY A 179 37.76 -22.01 59.44
#